data_AF-A0A433VSV6-F1
#
_entry.id   AF-A0A433VSV6-F1
#
_cell.length_a   1.000
_cell.length_b   1.000
_cell.length_c   1.000
_cell.angle_alpha   90.00
_cell.angle_beta   90.00
_cell.angle_gamma   90.00
#
_symmetry.space_group_name_H-M   'P 1'
#
loop_
_entity.id
_entity.type
_entity.pdbx_description
1 polymer ?
#
loop_
_entity_poly.entity_id
_entity_poly.type
_entity_poly.pdbx_seq_one_letter_code
_entity_poly.pdbx_strand_id
1 'polypeptide(L)'
;MKLKSLSILAGAIALSLTAIPFSANAKPVQQLAQAQQQPAVAPPPQIQLNKKQQDQVRVINAEVRKQIEGVLTKPQREQLKKSLQARRDPQGITQDLKLTPDQGRRLQQIVAGSQKKIFETVLTPQQQNQIRQYYQSQSRQNPGGRPR
;
A
#
# COMPACT_ATOMS: atom_id res chain seq x y z
N MET A 1 36.29 -11.60 45.06
CA MET A 1 36.71 -12.94 45.55
C MET A 1 36.06 -13.20 46.89
N LYS A 2 35.32 -14.31 47.06
CA LYS A 2 35.14 -15.08 48.31
C LYS A 2 34.15 -16.23 48.05
N LEU A 3 34.70 -17.36 47.63
CA LEU A 3 34.10 -18.69 47.73
C LEU A 3 34.48 -19.26 49.10
N LYS A 4 33.59 -20.07 49.70
CA LYS A 4 33.82 -21.10 50.76
C LYS A 4 32.45 -21.40 51.42
N SER A 5 31.96 -22.63 51.63
CA SER A 5 32.57 -23.96 51.64
C SER A 5 31.50 -25.07 51.52
N LEU A 6 31.85 -26.15 50.83
CA LEU A 6 31.77 -27.59 51.17
C LEU A 6 30.49 -28.11 51.89
N SER A 7 29.73 -29.03 51.26
CA SER A 7 29.89 -30.51 51.32
C SER A 7 29.43 -31.07 52.70
N ILE A 8 28.65 -32.14 52.89
CA ILE A 8 28.61 -33.48 52.27
C ILE A 8 27.31 -34.20 52.75
N LEU A 9 26.80 -35.14 51.93
CA LEU A 9 26.06 -36.39 52.31
C LEU A 9 24.65 -36.20 52.92
N ALA A 10 23.66 -37.07 52.76
CA ALA A 10 23.46 -38.35 52.09
C ALA A 10 21.93 -38.56 52.05
N GLY A 11 21.44 -39.42 51.16
CA GLY A 11 20.11 -40.01 51.33
C GLY A 11 19.31 -40.05 50.05
N ALA A 12 19.58 -41.06 49.23
CA ALA A 12 18.63 -41.48 48.21
C ALA A 12 17.41 -42.09 48.91
N ILE A 13 16.23 -41.52 48.65
CA ILE A 13 14.98 -42.28 48.72
C ILE A 13 14.18 -41.89 47.47
N ALA A 14 14.14 -42.81 46.51
CA ALA A 14 13.21 -42.75 45.40
C ALA A 14 11.85 -43.24 45.92
N LEU A 15 10.85 -42.36 45.90
CA LEU A 15 9.45 -42.73 46.03
C LEU A 15 8.67 -42.05 44.90
N SER A 16 8.45 -42.80 43.83
CA SER A 16 7.53 -42.46 42.76
C SER A 16 6.10 -42.53 43.29
N LEU A 17 5.41 -41.39 43.32
CA LEU A 17 3.96 -41.34 43.51
C LEU A 17 3.34 -40.57 42.33
N THR A 18 2.42 -41.25 41.66
CA THR A 18 1.66 -40.81 40.49
C THR A 18 0.96 -39.47 40.75
N ALA A 19 1.35 -38.42 40.00
CA ALA A 19 0.69 -37.13 40.05
C ALA A 19 -0.70 -37.22 39.39
N ILE A 20 -1.75 -37.00 40.17
CA ILE A 20 -3.09 -36.69 39.65
C ILE A 20 -3.06 -35.21 39.26
N PRO A 21 -3.28 -34.82 37.99
CA PRO A 21 -3.42 -33.42 37.67
C PRO A 21 -4.81 -32.95 38.13
N PHE A 22 -4.84 -32.18 39.21
CA PHE A 22 -5.97 -31.29 39.49
C PHE A 22 -6.08 -30.31 38.30
N SER A 23 -7.07 -30.52 37.44
CA SER A 23 -7.41 -29.55 36.39
C SER A 23 -8.18 -28.41 37.02
N ALA A 24 -7.48 -27.35 37.42
CA ALA A 24 -8.09 -26.08 37.76
C ALA A 24 -8.74 -25.48 36.51
N ASN A 25 -10.08 -25.51 36.46
CA ASN A 25 -10.87 -24.91 35.39
C ASN A 25 -10.97 -23.39 35.62
N ALA A 26 -9.86 -22.67 35.44
CA ALA A 26 -9.90 -21.21 35.35
C ALA A 26 -10.45 -20.85 33.96
N LYS A 27 -11.70 -20.42 33.90
CA LYS A 27 -12.32 -19.88 32.68
C LYS A 27 -11.44 -18.73 32.17
N PRO A 28 -10.79 -18.85 31.00
CA PRO A 28 -10.19 -17.68 30.40
C PRO A 28 -11.33 -16.77 29.95
N VAL A 29 -11.34 -15.53 30.43
CA VAL A 29 -12.14 -14.45 29.85
C VAL A 29 -11.68 -14.34 28.40
N GLN A 30 -12.45 -14.96 27.51
CA GLN A 30 -12.28 -14.83 26.08
C GLN A 30 -12.48 -13.36 25.76
N GLN A 31 -11.36 -12.70 25.45
CA GLN A 31 -11.30 -11.37 24.90
C GLN A 31 -12.25 -11.31 23.69
N LEU A 32 -13.42 -10.68 23.90
CA LEU A 32 -14.25 -10.13 22.85
C LEU A 32 -13.56 -8.89 22.26
N ALA A 33 -12.39 -9.11 21.67
CA ALA A 33 -11.81 -8.21 20.70
C ALA A 33 -12.08 -8.81 19.31
N GLN A 34 -13.36 -8.87 18.93
CA GLN A 34 -13.70 -8.91 17.51
C GLN A 34 -13.38 -7.52 16.95
N ALA A 35 -12.09 -7.26 16.75
CA ALA A 35 -11.68 -6.22 15.82
C ALA A 35 -12.35 -6.59 14.49
N GLN A 36 -13.32 -5.78 14.07
CA GLN A 36 -13.97 -5.88 12.77
C GLN A 36 -12.86 -5.95 11.72
N GLN A 37 -12.58 -7.15 11.23
CA GLN A 37 -11.67 -7.34 10.11
C GLN A 37 -12.38 -6.72 8.91
N GLN A 38 -12.07 -5.46 8.63
CA GLN A 38 -12.44 -4.85 7.36
C GLN A 38 -11.98 -5.81 6.25
N PRO A 39 -12.83 -6.13 5.25
CA PRO A 39 -12.42 -6.99 4.16
C PRO A 39 -11.14 -6.39 3.56
N ALA A 40 -10.04 -7.14 3.61
CA ALA A 40 -8.79 -6.70 3.05
C ALA A 40 -8.99 -6.51 1.54
N VAL A 41 -8.96 -5.25 1.08
CA VAL A 41 -9.06 -4.93 -0.33
C VAL A 41 -7.90 -5.58 -1.06
N ALA A 42 -8.20 -6.43 -2.04
CA ALA A 42 -7.16 -7.09 -2.82
C ALA A 42 -6.24 -6.05 -3.49
N PRO A 43 -4.92 -6.25 -3.50
CA PRO A 43 -4.01 -5.35 -4.19
C PRO A 43 -4.28 -5.35 -5.70
N PRO A 44 -4.01 -4.24 -6.40
CA PRO A 44 -4.22 -4.15 -7.84
C PRO A 44 -3.34 -5.14 -8.59
N PRO A 45 -3.79 -5.65 -9.77
CA PRO A 45 -2.99 -6.56 -10.56
C PRO A 45 -1.71 -5.88 -11.03
N GLN A 46 -0.59 -6.59 -10.91
CA GLN A 46 0.69 -6.11 -11.43
C GLN A 46 0.75 -6.35 -12.94
N ILE A 47 0.53 -5.28 -13.71
CA ILE A 47 0.57 -5.34 -15.17
C ILE A 47 2.02 -5.20 -15.65
N GLN A 48 2.57 -6.30 -16.17
CA GLN A 48 3.91 -6.32 -16.75
C GLN A 48 3.89 -5.71 -18.15
N LEU A 49 4.64 -4.63 -18.37
CA LEU A 49 4.77 -3.99 -19.68
C LEU A 49 6.01 -4.52 -20.41
N ASN A 50 5.86 -4.91 -21.67
CA ASN A 50 7.01 -5.25 -22.52
C ASN A 50 7.78 -3.98 -22.93
N LYS A 51 8.96 -4.13 -23.55
CA LYS A 51 9.83 -3.00 -23.90
C LYS A 51 9.14 -1.97 -24.79
N LYS A 52 8.42 -2.41 -25.83
CA LYS A 52 7.68 -1.51 -26.73
C LYS A 52 6.62 -0.72 -25.98
N GLN A 53 5.87 -1.38 -25.10
CA GLN A 53 4.85 -0.72 -24.27
C GLN A 53 5.48 0.29 -23.31
N GLN A 54 6.59 -0.05 -22.66
CA GLN A 54 7.33 0.86 -21.79
C GLN A 54 7.79 2.10 -22.55
N ASP A 55 8.32 1.94 -23.76
CA ASP A 55 8.78 3.06 -24.58
C ASP A 55 7.60 3.96 -24.99
N GLN A 56 6.44 3.40 -25.34
CA GLN A 56 5.22 4.16 -25.60
C GLN A 56 4.74 4.94 -24.35
N VAL A 57 4.77 4.31 -23.17
CA VAL A 57 4.43 4.99 -21.90
C VAL A 57 5.40 6.14 -21.63
N ARG A 58 6.70 5.99 -21.89
CA ARG A 58 7.69 7.08 -21.73
C ARG A 58 7.36 8.27 -22.62
N VAL A 59 6.99 8.03 -23.88
CA VAL A 59 6.58 9.09 -24.81
C VAL A 59 5.34 9.81 -24.30
N ILE A 60 4.31 9.07 -23.86
CA ILE A 60 3.09 9.65 -23.29
C ILE A 60 3.42 10.47 -22.04
N ASN A 61 4.24 9.94 -21.14
CA ASN A 61 4.59 10.61 -19.89
C ASN A 61 5.42 11.89 -20.13
N ALA A 62 6.29 11.90 -21.15
CA ALA A 62 7.03 13.10 -21.52
C ALA A 62 6.08 14.22 -21.98
N GLU A 63 5.06 13.88 -22.77
CA GLU A 63 4.03 14.81 -23.22
C GLU A 63 3.17 15.31 -22.05
N VAL A 64 2.74 14.40 -21.17
CA VAL A 64 2.00 14.75 -19.94
C VAL A 64 2.80 15.71 -19.08
N ARG A 65 4.12 15.51 -18.91
CA ARG A 65 4.96 16.43 -18.14
C ARG A 65 4.93 17.85 -18.74
N LYS A 66 5.00 17.99 -20.06
CA LYS A 66 4.89 19.31 -20.72
C LYS A 66 3.54 19.96 -20.45
N GLN A 67 2.45 19.19 -20.54
CA GLN A 67 1.10 19.71 -20.26
C GLN A 67 0.95 20.16 -18.80
N ILE A 68 1.49 19.39 -17.85
CA ILE A 68 1.53 19.76 -16.43
C ILE A 68 2.30 21.07 -16.25
N GLU A 69 3.51 21.18 -16.82
CA GLU A 69 4.32 22.41 -16.75
C GLU A 69 3.61 23.63 -17.33
N GLY A 70 2.78 23.44 -18.36
CA GLY A 70 1.94 24.49 -18.95
C GLY A 70 0.80 24.99 -18.06
N VAL A 71 0.34 24.19 -17.10
CA VAL A 71 -0.70 24.58 -16.11
C VAL A 71 -0.08 25.34 -14.92
N LEU A 72 1.19 25.10 -14.63
CA LEU A 72 1.88 25.67 -13.47
C LEU A 72 2.49 27.04 -13.78
N THR A 73 2.54 27.89 -12.76
CA THR A 73 3.31 29.14 -12.82
C THR A 73 4.81 28.87 -12.79
N LYS A 74 5.62 29.85 -13.20
CA LYS A 74 7.09 29.78 -13.12
C LYS A 74 7.60 29.33 -11.73
N PRO A 75 7.22 29.95 -10.60
CA PRO A 75 7.70 29.52 -9.28
C PRO A 75 7.22 28.11 -8.91
N GLN A 76 5.98 27.73 -9.27
CA GLN A 76 5.47 26.38 -9.03
C GLN A 76 6.26 25.32 -9.82
N ARG A 77 6.69 25.61 -11.06
CA ARG A 77 7.54 24.70 -11.83
C ARG A 77 8.89 24.46 -11.16
N GLU A 78 9.52 25.49 -10.63
CA GLU A 78 10.78 25.35 -9.91
C GLU A 78 10.61 24.55 -8.61
N GLN A 79 9.51 24.78 -7.89
CA GLN A 79 9.18 23.96 -6.72
C GLN A 79 8.94 22.50 -7.09
N LEU A 80 8.20 22.23 -8.19
CA LEU A 80 7.99 20.87 -8.69
C LEU A 80 9.33 20.18 -8.99
N LYS A 81 10.25 20.85 -9.68
CA LYS A 81 11.59 20.30 -9.98
C LYS A 81 12.34 19.92 -8.70
N LYS A 82 12.34 20.80 -7.70
CA LYS A 82 12.99 20.54 -6.41
C LYS A 82 12.37 19.33 -5.70
N SER A 83 11.03 19.26 -5.63
CA SER A 83 10.36 18.15 -4.95
C SER A 83 10.59 16.82 -5.68
N LEU A 84 10.69 16.82 -7.02
CA LEU A 84 11.06 15.63 -7.81
C LEU A 84 12.50 15.19 -7.55
N GLN A 85 13.45 16.13 -7.50
CA GLN A 85 14.85 15.83 -7.15
C GLN A 85 14.97 15.26 -5.73
N ALA A 86 14.18 15.78 -4.80
CA ALA A 86 14.09 15.29 -3.43
C ALA A 86 13.32 13.97 -3.29
N ARG A 87 12.82 13.38 -4.40
CA ARG A 87 12.01 12.15 -4.42
C ARG A 87 10.83 12.18 -3.45
N ARG A 88 10.20 13.35 -3.29
CA ARG A 88 9.00 13.50 -2.48
C ARG A 88 7.87 12.68 -3.08
N ASP A 89 6.97 12.21 -2.21
CA ASP A 89 5.79 11.49 -2.65
C ASP A 89 4.83 12.41 -3.43
N PRO A 90 4.00 11.87 -4.32
CA PRO A 90 3.09 12.69 -5.14
C PRO A 90 2.09 13.52 -4.33
N GLN A 91 1.65 13.06 -3.15
CA GLN A 91 0.72 13.83 -2.32
C GLN A 91 1.43 15.03 -1.68
N GLY A 92 2.64 14.83 -1.16
CA GLY A 92 3.47 15.92 -0.65
C GLY A 92 3.79 16.97 -1.72
N ILE A 93 4.10 16.52 -2.95
CA ILE A 93 4.35 17.43 -4.08
C ILE A 93 3.12 18.31 -4.36
N THR A 94 1.92 17.74 -4.44
CA THR A 94 0.72 18.51 -4.77
C THR A 94 0.36 19.53 -3.67
N GLN A 95 0.58 19.19 -2.40
CA GLN A 95 0.40 20.11 -1.28
C GLN A 95 1.39 21.29 -1.32
N ASP A 96 2.66 21.02 -1.60
CA ASP A 96 3.72 22.04 -1.69
C ASP A 96 3.48 23.06 -2.80
N LEU A 97 2.86 22.63 -3.91
CA LEU A 97 2.61 23.48 -5.07
C LEU A 97 1.50 24.52 -4.85
N LYS A 98 0.71 24.41 -3.77
CA LYS A 98 -0.40 25.31 -3.44
C LYS A 98 -1.26 25.63 -4.67
N LEU A 99 -1.73 24.57 -5.32
CA LEU A 99 -2.48 24.66 -6.57
C LEU A 99 -3.81 25.39 -6.35
N THR A 100 -4.19 26.25 -7.30
CA THR A 100 -5.56 26.76 -7.35
C THR A 100 -6.54 25.65 -7.69
N PRO A 101 -7.84 25.78 -7.36
CA PRO A 101 -8.85 24.79 -7.74
C PRO A 101 -8.88 24.49 -9.24
N ASP A 102 -8.70 25.51 -10.08
CA ASP A 102 -8.66 25.35 -11.55
C ASP A 102 -7.43 24.60 -12.02
N GLN A 103 -6.26 24.90 -11.47
CA GLN A 103 -5.05 24.15 -11.76
C GLN A 103 -5.20 22.68 -11.32
N GLY A 104 -5.74 22.44 -10.12
CA GLY A 104 -6.02 21.10 -9.61
C GLY A 104 -6.91 20.29 -10.57
N ARG A 105 -8.03 20.88 -11.02
CA ARG A 105 -8.94 20.24 -11.98
C ARG A 105 -8.25 19.94 -13.32
N ARG A 106 -7.50 20.90 -13.87
CA ARG A 106 -6.76 20.69 -15.13
C ARG A 106 -5.72 19.58 -15.02
N LEU A 107 -4.97 19.55 -13.92
CA LEU A 107 -3.97 18.50 -13.69
C LEU A 107 -4.62 17.12 -13.54
N GLN A 108 -5.74 17.03 -12.82
CA GLN A 108 -6.53 15.80 -12.72
C GLN A 108 -6.99 15.31 -14.11
N GLN A 109 -7.50 16.21 -14.95
CA GLN A 109 -7.92 15.88 -16.31
C GLN A 109 -6.76 15.39 -17.19
N ILE A 110 -5.60 16.05 -17.12
CA ILE A 110 -4.40 15.63 -17.85
C ILE A 110 -3.99 14.22 -17.43
N VAL A 111 -3.91 13.97 -16.12
CA VAL A 111 -3.50 12.68 -15.57
C VAL A 111 -4.52 11.59 -15.92
N ALA A 112 -5.82 11.83 -15.71
CA ALA A 112 -6.87 10.88 -16.05
C ALA A 112 -6.90 10.57 -17.55
N GLY A 113 -6.78 11.59 -18.40
CA GLY A 113 -6.71 11.43 -19.86
C GLY A 113 -5.50 10.61 -20.30
N SER A 114 -4.35 10.82 -19.66
CA SER A 114 -3.14 10.03 -19.95
C SER A 114 -3.29 8.56 -19.56
N GLN A 115 -3.90 8.27 -18.41
CA GLN A 115 -4.16 6.90 -17.96
C GLN A 115 -5.12 6.20 -18.92
N LYS A 116 -6.18 6.89 -19.34
CA LYS A 116 -7.11 6.39 -20.36
C LYS A 116 -6.37 6.08 -21.67
N LYS A 117 -5.52 7.00 -22.15
CA LYS A 117 -4.74 6.80 -23.37
C LYS A 117 -3.80 5.60 -23.28
N ILE A 118 -3.09 5.43 -22.17
CA ILE A 118 -2.21 4.27 -21.93
C ILE A 118 -3.04 2.99 -21.94
N PHE A 119 -4.16 2.99 -21.23
CA PHE A 119 -5.06 1.84 -21.16
C PHE A 119 -5.55 1.41 -22.54
N GLU A 120 -6.03 2.35 -23.35
CA GLU A 120 -6.63 2.07 -24.67
C GLU A 120 -5.61 1.73 -25.75
N THR A 121 -4.44 2.37 -25.74
CA THR A 121 -3.50 2.34 -26.89
C THR A 121 -2.23 1.54 -26.65
N VAL A 122 -1.85 1.32 -25.39
CA VAL A 122 -0.59 0.65 -25.04
C VAL A 122 -0.82 -0.76 -24.50
N LEU A 123 -1.85 -0.94 -23.67
CA LEU A 123 -2.13 -2.23 -23.07
C LEU A 123 -2.76 -3.21 -24.07
N THR A 124 -2.41 -4.48 -23.94
CA THR A 124 -3.05 -5.57 -24.68
C THR A 124 -4.48 -5.80 -24.19
N PRO A 125 -5.37 -6.42 -25.00
CA PRO A 125 -6.72 -6.76 -24.58
C PRO A 125 -6.74 -7.60 -23.29
N GLN A 126 -5.79 -8.52 -23.13
CA GLN A 126 -5.66 -9.34 -21.93
C GLN A 126 -5.32 -8.50 -20.69
N GLN A 127 -4.33 -7.61 -20.77
CA GLN A 127 -3.95 -6.72 -19.67
C GLN A 127 -5.10 -5.76 -19.30
N GLN A 128 -5.81 -5.22 -20.30
CA GLN A 128 -7.01 -4.41 -20.06
C GLN A 128 -8.10 -5.21 -19.34
N ASN A 129 -8.31 -6.47 -19.70
CA ASN A 129 -9.30 -7.33 -19.06
C ASN A 129 -8.95 -7.62 -17.60
N GLN A 130 -7.68 -7.86 -17.28
CA GLN A 130 -7.24 -8.05 -15.89
C GLN A 130 -7.56 -6.82 -15.03
N ILE A 131 -7.29 -5.63 -15.55
CA ILE A 131 -7.62 -4.36 -14.87
C ILE A 131 -9.14 -4.21 -14.72
N ARG A 132 -9.93 -4.47 -15.77
CA ARG A 132 -11.40 -4.37 -15.72
C ARG A 132 -12.01 -5.31 -14.68
N GLN A 133 -11.56 -6.56 -14.64
CA GLN A 133 -12.02 -7.54 -13.66
C GLN A 133 -11.69 -7.10 -12.24
N TYR A 134 -10.49 -6.56 -12.02
CA TYR A 134 -10.11 -6.01 -10.72
C TYR A 134 -11.08 -4.92 -10.25
N TYR A 135 -11.34 -3.90 -11.08
CA TYR A 135 -12.27 -2.84 -10.72
C TYR A 135 -13.71 -3.34 -10.52
N GLN A 136 -14.17 -4.29 -11.34
CA GLN A 136 -15.50 -4.89 -11.16
C GLN A 136 -15.60 -5.65 -9.82
N SER A 137 -14.55 -6.38 -9.44
CA SER A 137 -14.51 -7.10 -8.17
C SER A 137 -14.51 -6.15 -6.97
N GLN A 138 -13.78 -5.05 -7.05
CA GLN A 138 -13.75 -3.96 -6.08
C GLN A 138 -15.14 -3.32 -5.89
N SER A 139 -15.81 -2.95 -6.99
CA SER A 139 -17.14 -2.33 -6.94
C SER A 139 -18.20 -3.26 -6.34
N ARG A 140 -18.10 -4.57 -6.59
CA ARG A 140 -19.00 -5.57 -6.01
C ARG A 140 -18.77 -5.78 -4.52
N GLN A 141 -17.53 -5.65 -4.05
CA GLN A 141 -17.18 -5.80 -2.64
C GLN A 141 -17.52 -4.56 -1.80
N ASN A 142 -17.74 -3.40 -2.44
CA ASN A 142 -18.02 -2.15 -1.74
C ASN A 142 -19.19 -1.37 -2.37
N PRO A 143 -20.43 -1.92 -2.34
CA PRO A 143 -21.60 -1.34 -3.03
C PRO A 143 -22.05 0.03 -2.47
N GLY A 144 -21.52 0.47 -1.33
CA GLY A 144 -21.79 1.79 -0.73
C GLY A 144 -20.69 2.85 -0.96
N GLY A 145 -19.59 2.49 -1.61
CA GLY A 145 -18.49 3.43 -1.90
C GLY A 145 -18.86 4.34 -3.07
N ARG A 146 -19.35 5.55 -2.78
CA ARG A 146 -19.60 6.58 -3.79
C ARG A 146 -18.39 6.71 -4.73
N PRO A 147 -18.58 6.75 -6.07
CA PRO A 147 -17.48 7.01 -6.99
C PRO A 147 -16.87 8.38 -6.67
N ARG A 148 -15.56 8.40 -6.42
CA ARG A 148 -14.77 9.63 -6.32
C ARG A 148 -14.33 10.09 -7.69
#